data_AF-A0A8J8GSC7-F1
#
_entry.id   AF-A0A8J8GSC7-F1
#
_cell.length_a   1.000
_cell.length_b   1.000
_cell.length_c   1.000
_cell.angle_alpha   90.00
_cell.angle_beta   90.00
_cell.angle_gamma   90.00
#
_symmetry.space_group_name_H-M   'P 1'
#
loop_
_entity.id
_entity.type
_entity.pdbx_description
1 polymer ?
#
loop_
_entity_poly.entity_id
_entity_poly.type
_entity_poly.pdbx_seq_one_letter_code
_entity_poly.pdbx_strand_id
1 'polypeptide(L)'
;MEAHGFASDGELASATGVSASLISRYQSGDIEPSVQNLRRLAPYLGVSLGELMVEASLATREELGMVPRATATTKLDASLAEAQRLLSDPTRPDSAKDYLRDTLRGAIAFWRQQTGLKSPAEPSAAERAVGRGVRAA
;
A
#
# COMPACT_ATOMS: atom_id res chain seq x y z
N MET A 1 -26.36 -4.50 5.39
CA MET A 1 -26.74 -3.11 5.75
C MET A 1 -26.69 -2.85 7.24
N GLU A 2 -27.15 -3.77 8.10
CA GLU A 2 -27.08 -3.64 9.56
C GLU A 2 -25.66 -3.41 10.11
N ALA A 3 -24.62 -3.85 9.39
CA ALA A 3 -23.22 -3.68 9.76
C ALA A 3 -22.69 -2.23 9.71
N HIS A 4 -23.40 -1.30 9.05
CA HIS A 4 -22.89 0.05 8.78
C HIS A 4 -23.80 1.18 9.32
N GLY A 5 -24.73 0.87 10.23
CA GLY A 5 -25.55 1.87 10.91
C GLY A 5 -26.77 2.40 10.14
N PHE A 6 -27.11 1.82 8.98
CA PHE A 6 -28.35 2.11 8.25
C PHE A 6 -29.35 0.96 8.40
N ALA A 7 -30.59 1.28 8.75
CA ALA A 7 -31.66 0.30 8.94
C ALA A 7 -32.39 -0.03 7.62
N SER A 8 -32.25 0.80 6.57
CA SER A 8 -32.84 0.53 5.25
C SER A 8 -32.18 1.27 4.08
N ASP A 9 -32.45 0.83 2.85
CA ASP A 9 -32.08 1.52 1.61
C ASP A 9 -32.62 2.95 1.55
N GLY A 10 -33.79 3.22 2.15
CA GLY A 10 -34.41 4.54 2.18
C GLY A 10 -33.64 5.55 3.03
N GLU A 11 -33.10 5.10 4.16
CA GLU A 11 -32.23 5.93 5.01
C GLU A 11 -30.91 6.23 4.30
N LEU A 12 -30.29 5.20 3.70
CA LEU A 12 -29.06 5.37 2.95
C LEU A 12 -29.26 6.27 1.72
N ALA A 13 -30.40 6.17 1.05
CA ALA A 13 -30.76 7.02 -0.08
C ALA A 13 -30.87 8.49 0.33
N SER A 14 -31.52 8.75 1.46
CA SER A 14 -31.69 10.10 2.00
C SER A 14 -30.35 10.73 2.38
N ALA A 15 -29.42 9.95 2.94
CA ALA A 15 -28.09 10.43 3.33
C ALA A 15 -27.15 10.66 2.12
N THR A 16 -27.24 9.80 1.10
CA THR A 16 -26.26 9.77 0.00
C THR A 16 -26.70 10.49 -1.26
N GLY A 17 -28.01 10.75 -1.40
CA GLY A 17 -28.61 11.26 -2.63
C GLY A 17 -28.64 10.26 -3.79
N VAL A 18 -28.34 8.98 -3.52
CA VAL A 18 -28.50 7.86 -4.45
C VAL A 18 -29.88 7.26 -4.22
N SER A 19 -30.71 7.06 -5.25
CA SER A 19 -32.09 6.60 -5.00
C SER A 19 -32.12 5.18 -4.42
N ALA A 20 -33.09 4.91 -3.54
CA ALA A 20 -33.24 3.60 -2.89
C ALA A 20 -33.42 2.46 -3.91
N SER A 21 -34.14 2.73 -5.02
CA SER A 21 -34.28 1.76 -6.12
C SER A 21 -32.93 1.43 -6.78
N LEU A 22 -32.06 2.43 -6.94
CA LEU A 22 -30.73 2.23 -7.53
C LEU A 22 -29.81 1.46 -6.57
N ILE A 23 -29.88 1.79 -5.28
CA ILE A 23 -29.17 1.06 -4.21
C ILE A 23 -29.58 -0.41 -4.18
N SER A 24 -30.89 -0.70 -4.24
CA SER A 24 -31.42 -2.07 -4.26
C SER A 24 -30.91 -2.85 -5.48
N ARG A 25 -30.89 -2.23 -6.67
CA ARG A 25 -30.34 -2.84 -7.89
C ARG A 25 -28.83 -3.09 -7.83
N TYR A 26 -28.07 -2.27 -7.10
CA TYR A 26 -26.65 -2.55 -6.84
C TYR A 26 -26.48 -3.80 -5.98
N GLN A 27 -27.29 -3.95 -4.93
CA GLN A 27 -27.21 -5.09 -4.01
C GLN A 27 -27.63 -6.40 -4.66
N SER A 28 -28.60 -6.35 -5.57
CA SER A 28 -29.00 -7.53 -6.35
C SER A 28 -28.03 -7.88 -7.48
N GLY A 29 -27.02 -7.05 -7.74
CA GLY A 29 -26.11 -7.20 -8.88
C GLY A 29 -26.78 -7.01 -10.25
N ASP A 30 -27.98 -6.40 -10.28
CA ASP A 30 -28.72 -6.17 -11.53
C ASP A 30 -28.00 -5.14 -12.41
N ILE A 31 -27.37 -4.16 -11.77
CA ILE A 31 -26.52 -3.18 -12.45
C ILE A 31 -25.22 -2.92 -11.72
N GLU A 32 -24.26 -2.48 -12.50
CA GLU A 32 -22.97 -2.03 -12.00
C GLU A 32 -23.05 -0.57 -11.51
N PRO A 33 -22.52 -0.27 -10.32
CA PRO A 33 -22.49 1.09 -9.80
C PRO A 33 -21.45 1.94 -10.51
N SER A 34 -21.76 3.23 -10.70
CA SER A 34 -20.75 4.18 -11.18
C SER A 34 -19.79 4.55 -10.04
N VAL A 35 -18.53 4.85 -10.39
CA VAL A 35 -17.54 5.35 -9.42
C VAL A 35 -18.04 6.61 -8.70
N GLN A 36 -18.85 7.44 -9.36
CA GLN A 36 -19.45 8.62 -8.76
C GLN A 36 -20.44 8.26 -7.64
N ASN A 37 -21.28 7.24 -7.84
CA ASN A 37 -22.20 6.77 -6.81
C ASN A 37 -21.47 6.04 -5.68
N LEU A 38 -20.46 5.22 -6.00
CA LEU A 38 -19.61 4.60 -4.97
C LEU A 38 -18.93 5.66 -4.08
N ARG A 39 -18.46 6.76 -4.67
CA ARG A 39 -17.87 7.89 -3.93
C ARG A 39 -18.87 8.56 -2.97
N ARG A 40 -20.15 8.60 -3.34
CA ARG A 40 -21.21 9.12 -2.45
C ARG A 40 -21.57 8.14 -1.35
N LEU A 41 -21.53 6.84 -1.62
CA LEU A 41 -21.90 5.78 -0.67
C LEU A 41 -20.80 5.51 0.37
N ALA A 42 -19.53 5.50 -0.04
CA ALA A 42 -18.38 5.11 0.79
C ALA A 42 -18.33 5.79 2.18
N PRO A 43 -18.47 7.13 2.31
CA PRO A 43 -18.37 7.79 3.61
C PRO A 43 -19.44 7.35 4.61
N TYR A 44 -20.63 7.02 4.11
CA TYR A 44 -21.75 6.59 4.94
C TYR A 44 -21.62 5.13 5.33
N LEU A 45 -21.15 4.28 4.41
CA LEU A 45 -20.92 2.87 4.69
C LEU A 45 -19.66 2.62 5.54
N GLY A 46 -18.88 3.65 5.88
CA GLY A 46 -17.68 3.49 6.72
C GLY A 46 -16.57 2.66 6.05
N VAL A 47 -16.59 2.59 4.72
CA VAL A 47 -15.59 1.88 3.90
C VAL A 47 -14.90 2.86 2.96
N SER A 48 -13.69 2.55 2.52
CA SER A 48 -13.00 3.37 1.53
C SER A 48 -13.63 3.21 0.14
N LEU A 49 -13.50 4.23 -0.70
CA LEU A 49 -13.91 4.13 -2.12
C LEU A 49 -13.19 2.97 -2.83
N GLY A 50 -11.92 2.72 -2.49
CA GLY A 50 -11.15 1.63 -3.08
C GLY A 50 -11.73 0.26 -2.77
N GLU A 51 -12.16 0.03 -1.52
CA GLU A 51 -12.84 -1.22 -1.14
C GLU A 51 -14.12 -1.44 -1.95
N LEU A 52 -14.94 -0.39 -2.12
CA LEU A 52 -16.16 -0.50 -2.93
C LEU A 52 -15.87 -0.74 -4.41
N MET A 53 -14.81 -0.14 -4.96
CA MET A 53 -14.41 -0.37 -6.35
C MET A 53 -13.92 -1.80 -6.56
N VAL A 54 -13.22 -2.38 -5.59
CA VAL A 54 -12.81 -3.79 -5.62
C VAL A 54 -14.01 -4.71 -5.56
N GLU A 55 -14.94 -4.47 -4.63
CA GLU A 55 -16.15 -5.27 -4.50
C GLU A 55 -17.02 -5.20 -5.76
N ALA A 56 -17.15 -4.01 -6.35
CA ALA A 56 -17.86 -3.81 -7.61
C ALA A 56 -17.09 -4.32 -8.84
N SER A 57 -15.93 -4.96 -8.69
CA SER A 57 -15.07 -5.44 -9.79
C SER A 57 -14.62 -4.35 -10.78
N LEU A 58 -14.64 -3.08 -10.36
CA LEU A 58 -14.20 -1.93 -11.16
C LEU A 58 -12.68 -1.70 -11.10
N ALA A 59 -12.01 -2.29 -10.11
CA ALA A 59 -10.57 -2.26 -9.95
C ALA A 59 -10.10 -3.44 -9.09
N THR A 60 -8.86 -3.86 -9.25
CA THR A 60 -8.19 -4.82 -8.37
C THR A 60 -7.53 -4.12 -7.17
N ARG A 61 -7.26 -4.86 -6.10
CA ARG A 61 -6.51 -4.32 -4.93
C ARG A 61 -5.11 -3.89 -5.34
N GLU A 62 -4.53 -4.59 -6.31
CA GLU A 62 -3.22 -4.32 -6.89
C GLU A 62 -3.19 -3.00 -7.65
N GLU A 63 -4.16 -2.76 -8.54
CA GLU A 63 -4.27 -1.50 -9.30
C GLU A 63 -4.44 -0.27 -8.39
N LEU A 64 -5.12 -0.45 -7.25
CA LEU A 64 -5.31 0.60 -6.25
C LEU A 64 -4.14 0.71 -5.25
N GLY A 65 -3.11 -0.13 -5.35
CA GLY A 65 -2.01 -0.15 -4.38
C GLY A 65 -2.43 -0.54 -2.96
N MET A 66 -3.56 -1.24 -2.82
CA MET A 66 -4.14 -1.71 -1.55
C MET A 66 -3.59 -3.08 -1.13
N VAL A 67 -2.76 -3.70 -1.95
CA VAL A 67 -1.88 -4.76 -1.47
C VAL A 67 -0.86 -4.14 -0.51
N PRO A 68 -0.64 -4.72 0.68
CA PRO A 68 0.47 -4.30 1.51
C PRO A 68 1.74 -4.56 0.69
N ARG A 69 2.27 -3.51 0.07
CA ARG A 69 3.71 -3.47 -0.19
C ARG A 69 4.30 -3.77 1.16
N ALA A 70 5.17 -4.77 1.24
CA ALA A 70 5.92 -5.07 2.45
C ALA A 70 6.75 -3.82 2.81
N THR A 71 6.08 -2.83 3.39
CA THR A 71 6.66 -1.78 4.19
C THR A 71 6.95 -2.53 5.46
N ALA A 72 8.08 -3.22 5.46
CA ALA A 72 8.72 -3.60 6.70
C ALA A 72 9.04 -2.27 7.41
N THR A 73 8.05 -1.71 8.10
CA THR A 73 8.28 -0.82 9.24
C THR A 73 8.75 -1.68 10.39
N THR A 74 9.79 -2.48 10.15
CA THR A 74 10.63 -2.96 11.23
C THR A 74 11.35 -1.73 11.73
N LYS A 75 11.02 -1.32 12.95
CA LYS A 75 11.92 -0.55 13.80
C LYS A 75 13.32 -1.12 13.57
N LEU A 76 14.26 -0.30 13.08
CA LEU A 76 15.59 -0.76 12.72
C LEU A 76 16.15 -1.53 13.93
N ASP A 77 16.60 -2.77 13.72
CA ASP A 77 17.14 -3.60 14.80
C ASP A 77 18.24 -2.83 15.58
N ALA A 78 18.34 -3.06 16.88
CA ALA A 78 19.29 -2.36 17.74
C ALA A 78 20.74 -2.46 17.22
N SER A 79 21.09 -3.60 16.61
CA SER A 79 22.41 -3.84 16.02
C SER A 79 22.67 -2.98 14.78
N LEU A 80 21.65 -2.79 13.95
CA LEU A 80 21.72 -1.93 12.75
C LEU A 80 21.77 -0.45 13.12
N ALA A 81 21.01 -0.05 14.15
CA ALA A 81 21.05 1.32 14.67
C ALA A 81 22.44 1.65 15.24
N GLU A 82 23.05 0.72 15.98
CA GLU A 82 24.40 0.89 16.50
C GLU A 82 25.45 0.94 15.39
N ALA A 83 25.36 0.07 14.38
CA ALA A 83 26.23 0.13 13.22
C ALA A 83 26.14 1.49 12.51
N GLN A 84 24.92 2.01 12.31
CA GLN A 84 24.72 3.34 11.71
C GLN A 84 25.36 4.45 12.56
N ARG A 85 25.23 4.39 13.89
CA ARG A 85 25.83 5.35 14.82
C ARG A 85 27.36 5.35 14.69
N LEU A 86 27.98 4.16 14.69
CA LEU A 86 29.44 4.01 14.54
C LEU A 86 29.95 4.53 13.19
N LEU A 87 29.21 4.29 12.10
CA LEU A 87 29.58 4.76 10.78
C LEU A 87 29.44 6.29 10.63
N SER A 88 28.52 6.90 11.39
CA SER A 88 28.22 8.34 11.32
C SER A 88 29.10 9.17 12.27
N ASP A 89 29.79 8.54 13.21
CA ASP A 89 30.65 9.21 14.19
C ASP A 89 31.91 9.80 13.50
N PRO A 90 32.08 11.13 13.44
CA PRO A 90 33.22 11.76 12.77
C PRO A 90 34.55 11.52 13.51
N THR A 91 34.50 11.13 14.78
CA THR A 91 35.70 10.90 15.61
C THR A 91 36.34 9.54 15.37
N ARG A 92 35.62 8.63 14.68
CA ARG A 92 36.09 7.28 14.37
C ARG A 92 37.03 7.29 13.16
N PRO A 93 38.16 6.56 13.21
CA PRO A 93 39.05 6.40 12.07
C PRO A 93 38.31 5.80 10.87
N ASP A 94 38.62 6.28 9.66
CA ASP A 94 37.99 5.79 8.43
C ASP A 94 38.25 4.30 8.22
N SER A 95 39.44 3.80 8.57
CA SER A 95 39.77 2.37 8.51
C SER A 95 38.83 1.49 9.34
N ALA A 96 38.39 1.96 10.50
CA ALA A 96 37.45 1.22 11.34
C ALA A 96 36.03 1.21 10.74
N LYS A 97 35.63 2.32 10.10
CA LYS A 97 34.34 2.40 9.39
C LYS A 97 34.36 1.51 8.15
N ASP A 98 35.46 1.48 7.42
CA ASP A 98 35.62 0.66 6.23
C ASP A 98 35.62 -0.83 6.57
N TYR A 99 36.33 -1.22 7.64
CA TYR A 99 36.27 -2.59 8.14
C TYR A 99 34.84 -3.01 8.52
N LEU A 100 34.08 -2.15 9.19
CA LEU A 100 32.68 -2.41 9.53
C LEU A 100 31.81 -2.54 8.26
N ARG A 101 31.99 -1.67 7.26
CA ARG A 101 31.27 -1.76 5.98
C ARG A 101 31.56 -3.06 5.25
N ASP A 102 32.82 -3.46 5.19
CA ASP A 102 33.24 -4.68 4.50
C ASP A 102 32.73 -5.93 5.21
N THR A 103 32.77 -5.93 6.55
CA THR A 103 32.21 -7.02 7.37
C THR A 103 30.70 -7.17 7.15
N LEU A 104 29.95 -6.07 7.18
CA LEU A 104 28.51 -6.09 6.91
C LEU A 104 28.21 -6.58 5.49
N ARG A 105 28.99 -6.12 4.49
CA ARG A 105 28.85 -6.56 3.09
C ARG A 105 29.10 -8.06 2.95
N GLY A 106 30.15 -8.57 3.58
CA GLY A 106 30.48 -10.00 3.60
C GLY A 106 29.39 -10.84 4.25
N ALA A 107 28.89 -10.42 5.43
CA ALA A 107 27.80 -11.10 6.12
C ALA A 107 26.53 -11.14 5.26
N ILE A 108 26.13 -10.03 4.64
CA ILE A 108 24.94 -9.98 3.76
C ILE A 108 25.12 -10.89 2.54
N ALA A 109 26.31 -10.90 1.92
CA ALA A 109 26.60 -11.76 0.78
C ALA A 109 26.51 -13.25 1.15
N PHE A 110 27.09 -13.63 2.29
CA PHE A 110 27.01 -14.98 2.83
C PHE A 110 25.55 -15.41 3.09
N TRP A 111 24.77 -14.56 3.77
CA TRP A 111 23.36 -14.85 4.05
C TRP A 111 22.52 -15.02 2.78
N ARG A 112 22.76 -14.19 1.74
CA ARG A 112 22.07 -14.31 0.45
C ARG A 112 22.38 -15.63 -0.25
N GLN A 113 23.64 -16.07 -0.20
CA GLN A 113 24.06 -17.34 -0.78
C GLN A 113 23.43 -18.54 -0.04
N GLN A 114 23.32 -18.46 1.29
CA GLN A 114 22.81 -19.57 2.11
C GLN A 114 21.28 -19.71 2.08
N THR A 115 20.55 -18.60 1.95
CA THR A 115 19.08 -18.58 1.99
C THR A 115 18.42 -18.49 0.61
N GLY A 116 19.19 -18.32 -0.46
CA GLY A 116 18.66 -18.15 -1.82
C GLY A 116 17.89 -16.83 -2.02
N LEU A 117 18.05 -15.86 -1.11
CA LEU A 117 17.41 -14.55 -1.17
C LEU A 117 17.90 -13.78 -2.42
N LYS A 118 17.06 -13.75 -3.47
CA LYS A 118 17.24 -12.88 -4.63
C LYS A 118 17.21 -11.43 -4.15
N SER A 119 18.15 -10.60 -4.62
CA SER A 119 18.07 -9.15 -4.45
C SER A 119 16.66 -8.66 -4.85
N PRO A 120 16.08 -7.66 -4.16
CA PRO A 120 14.88 -7.02 -4.66
C PRO A 120 15.18 -6.61 -6.11
N ALA A 121 14.38 -7.14 -7.04
CA ALA A 121 14.57 -6.89 -8.46
C ALA A 121 14.69 -5.38 -8.65
N GLU A 122 15.75 -4.91 -9.30
CA GLU A 122 15.80 -3.52 -9.72
C GLU A 122 14.51 -3.25 -10.49
N PRO A 123 13.77 -2.17 -10.18
CA PRO A 123 12.55 -1.85 -10.89
C PRO A 123 12.88 -1.78 -12.38
N SER A 124 12.08 -2.52 -13.15
CA SER A 124 12.20 -2.60 -14.60
C SER A 124 12.30 -1.20 -15.19
N ALA A 125 13.00 -1.06 -16.31
CA ALA A 125 13.05 0.23 -17.03
C ALA A 125 11.64 0.79 -17.29
N ALA A 126 10.62 -0.07 -17.40
CA ALA A 126 9.22 0.29 -17.48
C ALA A 126 8.68 0.95 -16.19
N GLU A 127 8.97 0.39 -15.01
CA GLU A 127 8.56 0.96 -13.71
C GLU A 127 9.26 2.29 -13.43
N ARG A 128 10.51 2.46 -13.90
CA ARG A 128 11.26 3.73 -13.84
C ARG A 128 10.68 4.80 -14.78
N ALA A 129 10.03 4.41 -15.88
CA ALA A 129 9.40 5.35 -16.81
C ALA A 129 8.07 5.89 -16.26
N VAL A 130 7.27 5.04 -15.61
CA VAL A 130 5.97 5.43 -15.04
C VAL A 130 6.11 6.48 -13.94
N GLY A 131 7.15 6.41 -13.10
CA GLY A 131 7.40 7.40 -12.04
C GLY A 131 7.77 8.81 -12.51
N ARG A 132 8.19 8.99 -13.78
CA ARG A 132 8.55 10.31 -14.34
C ARG A 132 7.39 11.05 -15.01
N GLY A 133 6.26 10.38 -15.27
CA GLY A 133 5.09 10.99 -15.90
C GLY A 133 4.18 11.82 -14.98
N VAL A 134 4.39 11.77 -13.66
CA VAL A 134 3.47 12.38 -12.67
C VAL A 134 3.98 13.74 -12.13
N ARG A 135 5.11 14.25 -12.63
CA ARG A 135 5.68 15.56 -12.22
C ARG A 135 5.77 16.59 -13.35
N ALA A 136 4.80 16.60 -14.26
CA ALA A 136 4.62 17.71 -15.19
C ALA A 136 3.15 17.83 -15.59
N ALA A 137 2.37 18.50 -14.74
CA ALA A 137 1.14 19.21 -15.11
C ALA A 137 0.99 20.39 -14.13
#